data_AF-A0A8C6RHB1-F1
#
_entry.id   AF-A0A8C6RHB1-F1
#
_cell.length_a   1.000
_cell.length_b   1.000
_cell.length_c   1.000
_cell.angle_alpha   90.00
_cell.angle_beta   90.00
_cell.angle_gamma   90.00
#
_symmetry.space_group_name_H-M   'P 1'
#
loop_
_entity.id
_entity.type
_entity.pdbx_description
1 polymer ?
#
loop_
_entity_poly.entity_id
_entity_poly.type
_entity_poly.pdbx_seq_one_letter_code
_entity_poly.pdbx_strand_id
1 'polypeptide(L)'
;PVPAPFLSACGVQVPLQTLCTKVSPEEDSLPSIPISPYENEPWKYLDSEEYQSRYGSRPVWADYRRNHKGGIPPQRTRKTCIRNNKVAGNPCPICRDHKLHVDFRNVKLLEQFVCAHTGIIFHAPYTGDPWYPWYNWQQPPERELSRLRRLYQGNLLEESGPPPESMPAVPPPPPAETSSEQTSHQSA
;
A
#
# COMPACT_ATOMS: atom_id res chain seq x y z
N PRO A 1 14.03 -29.40 -56.13
CA PRO A 1 14.09 -29.90 -54.74
C PRO A 1 15.15 -31.00 -54.58
N VAL A 2 16.39 -30.63 -54.22
CA VAL A 2 17.28 -31.45 -53.36
C VAL A 2 18.42 -30.53 -52.86
N PRO A 3 18.54 -30.23 -51.56
CA PRO A 3 19.80 -29.82 -50.96
C PRO A 3 20.55 -31.05 -50.41
N ALA A 4 21.86 -31.07 -50.61
CA ALA A 4 22.77 -32.14 -50.18
C ALA A 4 22.88 -32.22 -48.64
N PRO A 5 23.13 -33.43 -48.08
CA PRO A 5 23.28 -33.62 -46.64
C PRO A 5 24.73 -33.45 -46.17
N PHE A 6 24.80 -33.07 -44.89
CA PHE A 6 25.87 -33.17 -43.90
C PHE A 6 27.02 -34.15 -44.19
N LEU A 7 28.21 -33.84 -43.66
CA LEU A 7 28.86 -34.63 -42.59
C LEU A 7 30.09 -33.88 -42.03
N SER A 8 30.03 -33.61 -40.72
CA SER A 8 31.04 -32.93 -39.91
C SER A 8 32.21 -33.87 -39.60
N ALA A 9 33.43 -33.33 -39.72
CA ALA A 9 34.69 -34.03 -39.52
C ALA A 9 35.08 -34.16 -38.03
N CYS A 10 35.85 -35.22 -37.77
CA CYS A 10 36.33 -35.70 -36.49
C CYS A 10 37.20 -34.69 -35.70
N GLY A 11 37.00 -34.71 -34.36
CA GLY A 11 38.05 -34.80 -33.34
C GLY A 11 39.03 -33.63 -33.14
N VAL A 12 39.15 -33.18 -31.90
CA VAL A 12 40.38 -33.24 -31.08
C VAL A 12 40.09 -32.51 -29.76
N GLN A 13 40.17 -33.26 -28.66
CA GLN A 13 40.01 -32.76 -27.30
C GLN A 13 41.34 -32.10 -26.88
N VAL A 14 41.32 -30.82 -26.54
CA VAL A 14 42.49 -30.10 -26.01
C VAL A 14 42.26 -29.83 -24.52
N PRO A 15 43.14 -30.30 -23.61
CA PRO A 15 43.00 -30.03 -22.19
C PRO A 15 43.58 -28.65 -21.87
N LEU A 16 42.73 -27.68 -21.54
CA LEU A 16 43.18 -26.43 -20.91
C LEU A 16 43.27 -26.64 -19.40
N GLN A 17 44.45 -27.02 -18.94
CA GLN A 17 44.90 -26.68 -17.60
C GLN A 17 45.92 -25.56 -17.69
N THR A 18 45.63 -24.41 -17.08
CA THR A 18 46.70 -23.48 -16.65
C THR A 18 46.19 -22.57 -15.53
N LEU A 19 46.55 -22.98 -14.32
CA LEU A 19 47.15 -22.20 -13.23
C LEU A 19 46.43 -20.93 -12.73
N CYS A 20 45.95 -21.08 -11.48
CA CYS A 20 45.51 -20.05 -10.55
C CYS A 20 46.65 -19.08 -10.20
N THR A 21 46.50 -17.81 -10.54
CA THR A 21 47.23 -16.72 -9.86
C THR A 21 46.41 -16.29 -8.64
N LYS A 22 47.00 -16.45 -7.45
CA LYS A 22 46.46 -15.91 -6.21
C LYS A 22 46.66 -14.39 -6.20
N VAL A 23 45.56 -13.64 -6.26
CA VAL A 23 45.50 -12.23 -5.83
C VAL A 23 44.72 -12.19 -4.53
N SER A 24 45.30 -11.56 -3.52
CA SER A 24 44.70 -11.18 -2.24
C SER A 24 45.52 -10.01 -1.70
N PRO A 25 45.00 -9.15 -0.81
CA PRO A 25 43.62 -8.99 -0.32
C PRO A 25 43.12 -7.55 -0.59
N GLU A 26 42.07 -7.13 0.12
CA GLU A 26 41.51 -5.77 0.20
C GLU A 26 40.64 -5.28 -0.99
N GLU A 27 39.43 -4.77 -0.66
CA GLU A 27 38.49 -3.97 -1.50
C GLU A 27 37.29 -4.67 -2.19
N ASP A 28 36.94 -5.92 -1.86
CA ASP A 28 35.63 -6.51 -2.26
C ASP A 28 34.64 -6.56 -1.09
N SER A 29 34.21 -5.40 -0.57
CA SER A 29 33.04 -5.30 0.34
C SER A 29 32.56 -3.84 0.48
N LEU A 30 32.46 -3.08 -0.60
CA LEU A 30 31.62 -1.88 -0.53
C LEU A 30 30.16 -2.35 -0.45
N PRO A 31 29.39 -1.96 0.58
CA PRO A 31 27.98 -2.31 0.62
C PRO A 31 27.31 -1.68 -0.61
N SER A 32 26.68 -2.51 -1.44
CA SER A 32 25.97 -2.09 -2.65
C SER A 32 24.77 -1.16 -2.37
N ILE A 33 24.49 -0.87 -1.10
CA ILE A 33 23.43 0.00 -0.63
C ILE A 33 24.11 1.06 0.25
N PRO A 34 23.89 2.37 0.01
CA PRO A 34 24.42 3.40 0.89
C PRO A 34 23.88 3.16 2.31
N ILE A 35 24.81 2.92 3.24
CA ILE A 35 24.53 2.78 4.67
C ILE A 35 23.90 4.10 5.13
N SER A 36 22.71 4.02 5.73
CA SER A 36 22.02 5.21 6.19
C SER A 36 22.70 5.71 7.47
N PRO A 37 23.03 7.01 7.59
CA PRO A 37 23.55 7.59 8.83
C PRO A 37 22.63 7.35 10.05
N TYR A 38 21.35 7.07 9.80
CA TYR A 38 20.30 6.92 10.81
C TYR A 38 20.05 5.46 11.25
N GLU A 39 20.86 4.49 10.84
CA GLU A 39 20.66 3.07 11.19
C GLU A 39 20.54 2.83 12.70
N ASN A 40 21.38 3.48 13.51
CA ASN A 40 21.39 3.27 14.96
C ASN A 40 20.30 4.06 15.70
N GLU A 41 19.90 5.21 15.14
CA GLU A 41 18.98 6.17 15.74
C GLU A 41 17.94 6.65 14.72
N PRO A 42 17.01 5.76 14.30
CA PRO A 42 16.12 6.05 13.18
C PRO A 42 15.07 7.12 13.47
N TRP A 43 14.76 7.39 14.74
CA TRP A 43 13.85 8.47 15.11
C TRP A 43 14.41 9.87 14.75
N LYS A 44 15.74 10.03 14.65
CA LYS A 44 16.35 11.31 14.26
C LYS A 44 16.00 11.71 12.83
N TYR A 45 15.79 10.74 11.94
CA TYR A 45 15.41 11.03 10.56
C TYR A 45 14.03 11.68 10.45
N LEU A 46 13.06 11.27 11.28
CA LEU A 46 11.72 11.87 11.25
C LEU A 46 11.70 13.33 11.73
N ASP A 47 12.62 13.68 12.62
CA ASP A 47 12.79 15.04 13.12
C ASP A 47 13.66 15.91 12.20
N SER A 48 14.20 15.33 11.12
CA SER A 48 15.03 16.04 10.16
C SER A 48 14.20 16.88 9.18
N GLU A 49 14.79 17.98 8.72
CA GLU A 49 14.23 18.83 7.66
C GLU A 49 14.05 18.10 6.32
N GLU A 50 14.85 17.05 6.07
CA GLU A 50 14.74 16.22 4.87
C GLU A 50 13.41 15.47 4.83
N TYR A 51 13.01 14.90 5.97
CA TYR A 51 11.75 14.19 6.11
C TYR A 51 10.57 15.15 5.91
N GLN A 52 10.62 16.30 6.58
CA GLN A 52 9.59 17.33 6.49
C GLN A 52 9.45 17.88 5.05
N SER A 53 10.55 18.04 4.33
CA SER A 53 10.51 18.50 2.93
C SER A 53 9.93 17.46 1.98
N ARG A 54 10.14 16.17 2.25
CA ARG A 54 9.71 15.06 1.39
C ARG A 54 8.26 14.63 1.62
N TYR A 55 7.87 14.47 2.90
CA TYR A 55 6.57 13.93 3.30
C TYR A 55 5.63 15.00 3.87
N GLY A 56 6.20 16.06 4.46
CA GLY A 56 5.44 17.09 5.16
C GLY A 56 4.71 16.52 6.38
N SER A 57 3.45 16.92 6.55
CA SER A 57 2.58 16.42 7.63
C SER A 57 1.81 15.15 7.26
N ARG A 58 1.98 14.63 6.03
CA ARG A 58 1.24 13.46 5.54
C ARG A 58 1.97 12.17 5.95
N PRO A 59 1.26 11.06 6.17
CA PRO A 59 1.91 9.80 6.50
C PRO A 59 2.73 9.28 5.30
N VAL A 60 3.74 8.48 5.59
CA VAL A 60 4.74 8.02 4.60
C VAL A 60 4.12 7.29 3.41
N TRP A 61 2.95 6.67 3.57
CA TRP A 61 2.29 5.89 2.52
C TRP A 61 1.30 6.70 1.67
N ALA A 62 1.05 7.98 1.97
CA ALA A 62 0.00 8.79 1.36
C ALA A 62 0.22 9.15 -0.13
N ASP A 63 1.44 9.04 -0.62
CA ASP A 63 1.81 9.26 -2.03
C ASP A 63 2.06 7.94 -2.78
N TYR A 64 1.87 6.80 -2.10
CA TYR A 64 2.13 5.50 -2.67
C TYR A 64 0.90 4.88 -3.31
N ARG A 65 1.03 4.52 -4.60
CA ARG A 65 -0.01 3.81 -5.35
C ARG A 65 0.49 2.48 -5.88
N ARG A 66 -0.28 1.42 -5.64
CA ARG A 66 0.02 0.06 -6.13
C ARG A 66 -0.42 -0.12 -7.57
N ASN A 67 0.43 -0.76 -8.35
CA ASN A 67 0.09 -1.23 -9.69
C ASN A 67 -0.47 -2.66 -9.59
N HIS A 68 -1.73 -2.85 -9.97
CA HIS A 68 -2.38 -4.16 -10.06
C HIS A 68 -3.37 -4.19 -11.22
N LYS A 69 -3.76 -5.39 -11.64
CA LYS A 69 -4.75 -5.58 -12.71
C LYS A 69 -6.17 -5.39 -12.15
N GLY A 70 -7.03 -4.69 -12.89
CA GLY A 70 -8.44 -4.50 -12.54
C GLY A 70 -8.68 -3.50 -11.40
N GLY A 71 -9.95 -3.30 -11.05
CA GLY A 71 -10.35 -2.36 -9.99
C GLY A 71 -10.07 -2.87 -8.57
N ILE A 72 -10.16 -4.18 -8.35
CA ILE A 72 -9.97 -4.79 -7.02
C ILE A 72 -8.52 -5.30 -6.89
N PRO A 73 -7.73 -4.80 -5.92
CA PRO A 73 -6.38 -5.28 -5.70
C PRO A 73 -6.37 -6.73 -5.17
N PRO A 74 -5.29 -7.49 -5.43
CA PRO A 74 -5.06 -8.75 -4.75
C PRO A 74 -5.02 -8.57 -3.23
N GLN A 75 -5.72 -9.45 -2.51
CA GLN A 75 -5.83 -9.43 -1.04
C GLN A 75 -4.48 -9.64 -0.32
N ARG A 76 -3.47 -10.13 -1.03
CA ARG A 76 -2.10 -10.26 -0.51
C ARG A 76 -1.16 -9.41 -1.35
N THR A 77 -0.31 -8.65 -0.67
CA THR A 77 0.79 -7.90 -1.28
C THR A 77 1.93 -8.85 -1.67
N ARG A 78 2.90 -8.35 -2.44
CA ARG A 78 4.12 -9.09 -2.74
C ARG A 78 4.87 -9.42 -1.44
N LYS A 79 5.58 -10.55 -1.39
CA LYS A 79 6.33 -10.97 -0.20
C LYS A 79 7.42 -9.98 0.22
N THR A 80 8.24 -9.53 -0.74
CA THR A 80 9.32 -8.56 -0.49
C THR A 80 9.48 -7.62 -1.69
N CYS A 81 9.91 -6.38 -1.41
CA CYS A 81 10.26 -5.40 -2.45
C CYS A 81 11.72 -5.54 -2.91
N ILE A 82 12.60 -6.04 -2.04
CA ILE A 82 14.03 -6.20 -2.29
C ILE A 82 14.30 -7.69 -2.50
N ARG A 83 14.99 -8.03 -3.60
CA ARG A 83 15.42 -9.39 -3.93
C ARG A 83 16.86 -9.35 -4.44
N ASN A 84 17.75 -10.12 -3.83
CA ASN A 84 19.17 -10.17 -4.20
C ASN A 84 19.80 -8.76 -4.34
N ASN A 85 19.55 -7.89 -3.36
CA ASN A 85 19.98 -6.48 -3.33
C ASN A 85 19.44 -5.59 -4.45
N LYS A 86 18.44 -6.06 -5.21
CA LYS A 86 17.75 -5.26 -6.24
C LYS A 86 16.36 -4.87 -5.74
N VAL A 87 16.08 -3.57 -5.79
CA VAL A 87 14.78 -2.99 -5.43
C VAL A 87 13.82 -3.14 -6.61
N ALA A 88 12.61 -3.63 -6.37
CA ALA A 88 11.56 -3.70 -7.38
C ALA A 88 11.16 -2.29 -7.86
N GLY A 89 10.73 -2.15 -9.12
CA GLY A 89 10.49 -0.83 -9.74
C GLY A 89 9.45 0.06 -9.04
N ASN A 90 8.39 -0.51 -8.44
CA ASN A 90 7.45 0.22 -7.59
C ASN A 90 7.55 -0.31 -6.15
N PRO A 91 8.56 0.06 -5.35
CA PRO A 91 8.76 -0.44 -3.99
C PRO A 91 7.76 0.16 -3.01
N CYS A 92 7.49 -0.52 -1.89
CA CYS A 92 6.60 0.00 -0.86
C CYS A 92 7.18 1.27 -0.18
N PRO A 93 6.36 2.03 0.56
CA PRO A 93 6.77 3.30 1.16
C PRO A 93 7.97 3.19 2.10
N ILE A 94 8.15 2.04 2.73
CA ILE A 94 9.29 1.73 3.59
C ILE A 94 10.51 1.35 2.75
N CYS A 95 10.39 0.40 1.81
CA CYS A 95 11.54 -0.09 1.06
C CYS A 95 12.05 0.86 -0.03
N ARG A 96 11.31 1.93 -0.36
CA ARG A 96 11.78 2.96 -1.30
C ARG A 96 12.83 3.89 -0.67
N ASP A 97 12.79 4.02 0.65
CA ASP A 97 13.61 4.95 1.42
C ASP A 97 14.39 4.18 2.47
N HIS A 98 15.68 3.99 2.22
CA HIS A 98 16.57 3.25 3.11
C HIS A 98 16.83 3.95 4.44
N LYS A 99 16.44 5.24 4.58
CA LYS A 99 16.56 5.99 5.84
C LYS A 99 15.46 5.62 6.83
N LEU A 100 14.34 5.07 6.35
CA LEU A 100 13.21 4.63 7.17
C LEU A 100 13.45 3.22 7.71
N HIS A 101 13.95 3.14 8.95
CA HIS A 101 14.12 1.88 9.66
C HIS A 101 12.90 1.59 10.54
N VAL A 102 12.40 0.36 10.43
CA VAL A 102 11.26 -0.12 11.23
C VAL A 102 11.79 -0.65 12.55
N ASP A 103 11.80 0.23 13.55
CA ASP A 103 12.22 -0.06 14.91
C ASP A 103 11.09 0.22 15.89
N PHE A 104 10.99 -0.57 16.96
CA PHE A 104 10.04 -0.33 18.06
C PHE A 104 10.29 1.00 18.79
N ARG A 105 11.51 1.53 18.72
CA ARG A 105 11.90 2.84 19.27
C ARG A 105 11.30 4.00 18.48
N ASN A 106 10.98 3.76 17.21
CA ASN A 106 10.49 4.79 16.30
C ASN A 106 8.96 4.89 16.35
N VAL A 107 8.45 5.40 17.46
CA VAL A 107 7.00 5.50 17.71
C VAL A 107 6.32 6.40 16.69
N LYS A 108 6.93 7.53 16.33
CA LYS A 108 6.41 8.48 15.32
C LYS A 108 6.21 7.84 13.94
N LEU A 109 7.02 6.84 13.55
CA LEU A 109 6.80 6.09 12.32
C LEU A 109 5.67 5.08 12.48
N LEU A 110 5.68 4.32 13.58
CA LEU A 110 4.75 3.22 13.83
C LEU A 110 3.31 3.72 14.03
N GLU A 111 3.14 4.88 14.68
CA GLU A 111 1.84 5.55 14.84
C GLU A 111 1.13 5.77 13.50
N GLN A 112 1.86 6.02 12.41
CA GLN A 112 1.28 6.24 11.09
C GLN A 112 0.63 4.98 10.48
N PHE A 113 0.98 3.80 10.98
CA PHE A 113 0.45 2.51 10.54
C PHE A 113 -0.64 1.98 11.48
N VAL A 114 -1.02 2.75 12.48
CA VAL A 114 -2.08 2.43 13.44
C VAL A 114 -3.18 3.48 13.34
N CYS A 115 -4.44 3.05 13.39
CA CYS A 115 -5.56 4.00 13.45
C CYS A 115 -5.57 4.73 14.80
N ALA A 116 -5.56 6.06 14.79
CA ALA A 116 -5.57 6.89 16.00
C ALA A 116 -6.81 6.68 16.89
N HIS A 117 -7.95 6.30 16.30
CA HIS A 117 -9.22 6.14 17.02
C HIS A 117 -9.45 4.70 17.50
N THR A 118 -9.12 3.70 16.68
CA THR A 118 -9.43 2.30 16.97
C THR A 118 -8.24 1.52 17.51
N GLY A 119 -7.01 2.02 17.34
CA GLY A 119 -5.78 1.31 17.72
C GLY A 119 -5.47 0.07 16.88
N ILE A 120 -6.22 -0.15 15.79
CA ILE A 120 -6.03 -1.29 14.88
C ILE A 120 -4.91 -0.95 13.89
N ILE A 121 -4.02 -1.92 13.65
CA ILE A 121 -2.95 -1.82 12.66
C ILE A 121 -3.55 -1.91 11.26
N PHE A 122 -3.19 -0.98 10.38
CA PHE A 122 -3.63 -1.04 8.99
C PHE A 122 -3.07 -2.27 8.29
N HIS A 123 -3.96 -3.03 7.64
CA HIS A 123 -3.56 -4.15 6.80
C HIS A 123 -2.84 -3.65 5.54
N ALA A 124 -1.80 -4.37 5.11
CA ALA A 124 -0.95 -4.02 3.97
C ALA A 124 -1.67 -3.70 2.63
N PRO A 125 -2.83 -4.31 2.28
CA PRO A 125 -3.58 -3.91 1.10
C PRO A 125 -4.51 -2.70 1.31
N TYR A 126 -4.84 -2.35 2.56
CA TYR A 126 -5.87 -1.37 2.91
C TYR A 126 -5.36 0.06 3.10
N THR A 127 -4.05 0.30 2.98
CA THR A 127 -3.45 1.65 3.08
C THR A 127 -3.60 2.46 1.78
N GLY A 128 -4.71 2.29 1.05
CA GLY A 128 -4.92 2.86 -0.27
C GLY A 128 -6.02 3.91 -0.27
N ASP A 129 -5.64 5.17 -0.50
CA ASP A 129 -6.56 6.22 -0.94
C ASP A 129 -7.37 5.75 -2.17
N PRO A 130 -8.63 6.20 -2.34
CA PRO A 130 -9.45 5.78 -3.46
C PRO A 130 -8.88 6.21 -4.81
N TRP A 131 -9.35 5.56 -5.88
CA TRP A 131 -8.76 5.55 -7.22
C TRP A 131 -8.45 6.93 -7.82
N TYR A 132 -9.25 7.93 -7.43
CA TYR A 132 -9.00 9.32 -7.75
C TYR A 132 -9.26 10.19 -6.51
N PRO A 133 -8.53 11.30 -6.34
CA PRO A 133 -8.72 12.21 -5.19
C PRO A 133 -10.16 12.73 -5.04
N TRP A 134 -10.91 12.81 -6.14
CA TRP A 134 -12.31 13.26 -6.16
C TRP A 134 -13.32 12.22 -5.68
N TYR A 135 -12.90 10.99 -5.39
CA TYR A 135 -13.75 9.98 -4.74
C TYR A 135 -13.91 10.26 -3.24
N ASN A 136 -12.94 10.97 -2.65
CA ASN A 136 -13.09 11.52 -1.31
C ASN A 136 -13.96 12.77 -1.40
N TRP A 137 -14.88 12.91 -0.46
CA TRP A 137 -15.62 14.16 -0.31
C TRP A 137 -14.64 15.30 -0.01
N GLN A 138 -14.74 16.37 -0.79
CA GLN A 138 -13.95 17.58 -0.60
C GLN A 138 -14.92 18.74 -0.46
N GLN A 139 -14.80 19.52 0.63
CA GLN A 139 -15.62 20.70 0.80
C GLN A 139 -15.20 21.77 -0.22
N PRO A 140 -16.10 22.19 -1.14
CA PRO A 140 -15.76 23.23 -2.10
C PRO A 140 -15.56 24.58 -1.41
N PRO A 141 -14.80 25.51 -2.02
CA PRO A 141 -14.62 26.86 -1.47
C PRO A 141 -15.92 27.65 -1.45
N GLU A 142 -16.15 28.40 -0.36
CA GLU A 142 -17.39 29.14 -0.10
C GLU A 142 -17.77 30.15 -1.21
N ARG A 143 -16.78 30.66 -1.93
CA ARG A 143 -16.98 31.56 -3.08
C ARG A 143 -17.74 30.88 -4.22
N GLU A 144 -17.42 29.63 -4.52
CA GLU A 144 -18.10 28.85 -5.55
C GLU A 144 -19.49 28.42 -5.09
N LEU A 145 -19.63 28.04 -3.80
CA LEU A 145 -20.94 27.77 -3.19
C LEU A 145 -21.85 28.99 -3.28
N SER A 146 -21.36 30.19 -2.93
CA SER A 146 -22.11 31.44 -3.05
C SER A 146 -22.54 31.75 -4.48
N ARG A 147 -21.67 31.46 -5.46
CA ARG A 147 -21.99 31.62 -6.89
C ARG A 147 -23.11 30.67 -7.32
N LEU A 148 -23.06 29.40 -6.90
CA LEU A 148 -24.11 28.40 -7.15
C LEU A 148 -25.42 28.75 -6.46
N ARG A 149 -25.39 29.16 -5.18
CA ARG A 149 -26.59 29.61 -4.44
C ARG A 149 -27.27 30.78 -5.13
N ARG A 150 -26.48 31.71 -5.71
CA ARG A 150 -27.00 32.82 -6.52
C ARG A 150 -27.58 32.36 -7.86
N LEU A 151 -26.95 31.40 -8.53
CA LEU A 151 -27.37 30.91 -9.85
C LEU A 151 -28.70 30.12 -9.78
N TYR A 152 -28.92 29.39 -8.67
CA TYR A 152 -30.08 28.52 -8.49
C TYR A 152 -31.04 29.01 -7.38
N GLN A 153 -31.13 30.32 -7.15
CA GLN A 153 -32.02 30.90 -6.13
C GLN A 153 -33.48 30.43 -6.32
N GLY A 154 -34.08 29.96 -5.23
CA GLY A 154 -35.47 29.47 -5.20
C GLY A 154 -35.66 27.98 -5.47
N ASN A 155 -34.64 27.26 -5.97
CA ASN A 155 -34.68 25.83 -6.28
C ASN A 155 -33.54 25.02 -5.63
N LEU A 156 -32.94 25.52 -4.54
CA LEU A 156 -31.90 24.80 -3.82
C LEU A 156 -32.48 23.86 -2.76
N LEU A 157 -31.92 22.65 -2.67
CA LEU A 157 -32.07 21.80 -1.49
C LEU A 157 -31.08 22.22 -0.39
N GLU A 158 -31.34 21.74 0.83
CA GLU A 158 -30.45 21.92 1.97
C GLU A 158 -29.08 21.29 1.72
N GLU A 159 -28.00 21.98 2.12
CA GLU A 159 -26.63 21.50 1.90
C GLU A 159 -26.34 20.28 2.78
N SER A 160 -25.96 19.16 2.15
CA SER A 160 -25.48 17.97 2.84
C SER A 160 -24.00 18.09 3.18
N GLY A 161 -23.65 17.82 4.44
CA GLY A 161 -22.26 17.71 4.89
C GLY A 161 -21.53 16.46 4.35
N PRO A 162 -20.28 16.22 4.78
CA PRO A 162 -19.53 15.04 4.37
C PRO A 162 -20.31 13.75 4.66
N PRO A 163 -20.33 12.78 3.73
CA PRO A 163 -20.99 11.52 3.94
C PRO A 163 -20.33 10.73 5.08
N PRO A 164 -21.08 9.91 5.83
CA PRO A 164 -20.53 9.09 6.90
C PRO A 164 -19.50 8.11 6.34
N GLU A 165 -18.38 7.93 7.05
CA GLU A 165 -17.26 7.06 6.60
C GLU A 165 -17.63 5.59 6.45
N SER A 166 -18.70 5.15 7.12
CA SER A 166 -19.21 3.79 7.02
C SER A 166 -20.72 3.79 6.84
N MET A 167 -21.21 2.80 6.11
CA MET A 167 -22.66 2.61 5.91
C MET A 167 -23.32 2.28 7.25
N PRO A 168 -24.39 2.99 7.65
CA PRO A 168 -25.12 2.67 8.88
C PRO A 168 -25.81 1.31 8.74
N ALA A 169 -25.65 0.45 9.74
CA ALA A 169 -26.31 -0.85 9.79
C ALA A 169 -27.79 -0.69 10.12
N VAL A 170 -28.66 -1.37 9.35
CA VAL A 170 -30.10 -1.42 9.64
C VAL A 170 -30.34 -2.40 10.78
N PRO A 171 -31.06 -2.03 11.86
CA PRO A 171 -31.36 -2.95 12.95
C PRO A 171 -32.24 -4.11 12.46
N PRO A 172 -32.07 -5.33 13.01
CA PRO A 172 -32.87 -6.48 12.61
C PRO A 172 -34.35 -6.28 12.95
N PRO A 173 -35.28 -6.81 12.12
CA PRO A 173 -36.71 -6.72 12.40
C PRO A 173 -37.05 -7.47 13.70
N PRO A 174 -38.04 -6.99 14.49
CA PRO A 174 -38.45 -7.66 15.71
C PRO A 174 -39.00 -9.07 15.42
N PRO A 175 -38.81 -10.04 16.33
CA PRO A 175 -39.31 -11.40 16.15
C PRO A 175 -40.83 -11.40 16.06
N ALA A 176 -41.38 -12.09 15.06
CA ALA A 176 -42.81 -12.25 14.86
C ALA A 176 -43.45 -12.97 16.07
N GLU A 177 -44.46 -12.36 16.67
CA GLU A 177 -45.27 -12.98 17.72
C GLU A 177 -46.03 -14.18 17.14
N THR A 178 -45.69 -15.38 17.60
CA THR A 178 -46.47 -16.60 17.38
C THR A 178 -47.78 -16.51 18.17
N SER A 179 -48.88 -16.19 17.48
CA SER A 179 -50.23 -16.33 18.05
C SER A 179 -50.59 -17.82 18.09
N SER A 180 -50.66 -18.39 19.29
CA SER A 180 -51.11 -19.77 19.53
C SER A 180 -52.64 -19.82 19.57
N GLU A 181 -53.25 -20.32 18.50
CA GLU A 181 -54.70 -20.54 18.41
C GLU A 181 -55.07 -21.87 19.11
N GLN A 182 -55.66 -21.78 20.31
CA GLN A 182 -56.23 -22.94 21.02
C GLN A 182 -57.56 -23.34 20.38
N THR A 183 -57.58 -24.43 19.61
CA THR A 183 -58.83 -25.11 19.22
C THR A 183 -59.29 -26.04 20.34
N SER A 184 -60.41 -25.67 20.97
CA SER A 184 -61.13 -26.46 21.96
C SER A 184 -61.96 -27.55 21.27
N HIS A 185 -61.60 -28.82 21.47
CA HIS A 185 -62.40 -29.96 21.03
C HIS A 185 -63.61 -30.17 21.97
N GLN A 186 -64.82 -30.00 21.46
CA GLN A 186 -66.06 -30.52 22.06
C GLN A 186 -66.36 -31.89 21.43
N SER A 187 -66.45 -32.93 22.27
CA SER A 187 -66.91 -34.27 21.88
C SER A 187 -68.39 -34.42 22.28
N ALA A 188 -69.17 -35.02 21.37
CA ALA A 188 -70.49 -35.59 21.62
C ALA A 188 -70.35 -37.11 21.83
#